data_AF-Q2UUC1-F1
#
_entry.id   AF-Q2UUC1-F1
#
_cell.length_a   1.000
_cell.length_b   1.000
_cell.length_c   1.000
_cell.angle_alpha   90.00
_cell.angle_beta   90.00
_cell.angle_gamma   90.00
#
_symmetry.space_group_name_H-M   'P 1'
#
loop_
_entity.id
_entity.type
_entity.pdbx_description
1 polymer ?
#
loop_
_entity_poly.entity_id
_entity_poly.type
_entity_poly.pdbx_seq_one_letter_code
_entity_poly.pdbx_strand_id
1 'polypeptide(L)'
;MKIGLHCDGADLGLSPFEIEMRRRLWWQICILDVRTAEDHGSEPTILEAAFNAELPLNINDTSLQPDMSELPQVQPGKTEMTFTLVRFEVSHFVRRVTFSDRFCRTNSYPILSEAKKCEAIEQFKERVEKQYLSYCDKEVPLDFITATSTRLILVKLKLAVCKLRKDQAPGMLMQTIYRRTCEEVLQHAQTLRNYEKGKRWLWLFQTYVEWDSLAYLLLHICTAPPEELSDATWKIVDEIYHHWKCESGIYRDRRWRLIEELRFQALSARATKQKIPQLPRATQPGHHTTPEQYDLGPAARLHKDPSARAHRTTDTGIDQPSNAEAAAYVHPSQVAGFQTTESNPTVDQPFPMGTLISAATATSVTQPVDEAMSSAAELPSGGTGCEWSAALFEVFWDLTGSGQGASVSWL
;
A
#
# COMPACT_ATOMS: atom_id res chain seq x y z
N MET A 1 -10.97 -28.03 10.39
CA MET A 1 -12.31 -28.63 10.16
C MET A 1 -12.77 -29.48 11.35
N LYS A 2 -12.25 -30.70 11.62
CA LYS A 2 -12.82 -31.68 12.59
C LYS A 2 -13.38 -31.14 13.93
N ILE A 3 -12.72 -30.19 14.60
CA ILE A 3 -13.15 -29.60 15.89
C ILE A 3 -14.00 -28.32 15.77
N GLY A 4 -14.46 -28.00 14.56
CA GLY A 4 -15.41 -26.92 14.28
C GLY A 4 -14.85 -25.50 14.25
N LEU A 5 -13.53 -25.26 14.33
CA LEU A 5 -12.98 -23.89 14.45
C LEU A 5 -13.35 -22.93 13.30
N HIS A 6 -13.60 -23.45 12.10
CA HIS A 6 -14.11 -22.71 10.93
C HIS A 6 -15.57 -22.24 11.06
N CYS A 7 -16.33 -22.85 11.97
CA CYS A 7 -17.72 -22.47 12.24
C CYS A 7 -17.71 -21.44 13.35
N ASP A 8 -18.53 -20.40 13.24
CA ASP A 8 -18.69 -19.49 14.36
C ASP A 8 -19.29 -20.22 15.57
N GLY A 9 -18.80 -19.89 16.77
CA GLY A 9 -19.25 -20.56 17.98
C GLY A 9 -20.68 -20.16 18.40
N ALA A 10 -21.21 -19.04 17.88
CA ALA A 10 -22.59 -18.63 18.11
C ALA A 10 -23.61 -19.64 17.54
N ASP A 11 -23.36 -20.16 16.33
CA ASP A 11 -24.17 -21.22 15.70
C ASP A 11 -24.14 -22.56 16.47
N LEU A 12 -23.14 -22.72 17.35
CA LEU A 12 -22.86 -23.94 18.10
C LEU A 12 -23.29 -23.88 19.57
N GLY A 13 -23.83 -22.73 20.04
CA GLY A 13 -24.27 -22.55 21.42
C GLY A 13 -23.15 -22.63 22.47
N LEU A 14 -21.92 -22.27 22.10
CA LEU A 14 -20.75 -22.29 22.98
C LEU A 14 -20.72 -21.09 23.94
N SER A 15 -19.89 -21.13 24.98
CA SER A 15 -19.77 -19.99 25.90
C SER A 15 -19.14 -18.77 25.18
N PRO A 16 -19.45 -17.53 25.58
CA PRO A 16 -18.85 -16.33 24.96
C PRO A 16 -17.32 -16.37 24.96
N PHE A 17 -16.71 -16.87 26.03
CA PHE A 17 -15.27 -17.10 26.12
C PHE A 17 -14.77 -18.08 25.05
N GLU A 18 -15.45 -19.22 24.89
CA GLU A 18 -15.10 -20.21 23.86
C GLU A 18 -15.27 -19.65 22.45
N ILE A 19 -16.33 -18.88 22.17
CA ILE A 19 -16.56 -18.22 20.88
C ILE A 19 -15.35 -17.35 20.51
N GLU A 20 -14.97 -16.41 21.39
CA GLU A 20 -13.85 -15.50 21.15
C GLU A 20 -12.51 -16.24 21.05
N MET A 21 -12.23 -17.23 21.91
CA MET A 21 -11.02 -18.05 21.81
C MET A 21 -10.94 -18.82 20.48
N ARG A 22 -12.07 -19.34 19.98
CA ARG A 22 -12.13 -20.08 18.71
C ARG A 22 -11.94 -19.16 17.52
N ARG A 23 -12.55 -17.96 17.52
CA ARG A 23 -12.31 -16.92 16.50
C ARG A 23 -10.83 -16.54 16.44
N ARG A 24 -10.20 -16.24 17.60
CA ARG A 24 -8.77 -15.90 17.68
C ARG A 24 -7.87 -16.99 17.11
N LEU A 25 -8.13 -18.25 17.46
CA LEU A 25 -7.37 -19.39 16.96
C LEU A 25 -7.59 -19.63 15.46
N TRP A 26 -8.83 -19.55 14.98
CA TRP A 26 -9.14 -19.74 13.55
C TRP A 26 -8.47 -18.69 12.68
N TRP A 27 -8.57 -17.41 13.04
CA TRP A 27 -7.96 -16.34 12.26
C TRP A 27 -6.42 -16.40 12.27
N GLN A 28 -5.79 -16.94 13.32
CA GLN A 28 -4.35 -17.22 13.30
C GLN A 28 -3.98 -18.41 12.39
N ILE A 29 -4.90 -19.36 12.14
CA ILE A 29 -4.74 -20.36 11.07
C ILE A 29 -4.87 -19.69 9.69
N CYS A 30 -5.82 -18.76 9.50
CA CYS A 30 -5.96 -18.02 8.25
C CYS A 30 -4.71 -17.18 7.89
N ILE A 31 -4.03 -16.57 8.86
CA ILE A 31 -2.71 -15.93 8.62
C ILE A 31 -1.70 -16.96 8.11
N LEU A 32 -1.63 -18.15 8.73
CA LEU A 32 -0.66 -19.17 8.39
C LEU A 32 -0.90 -19.77 7.00
N ASP A 33 -2.15 -19.95 6.58
CA ASP A 33 -2.50 -20.40 5.22
C ASP A 33 -2.06 -19.38 4.15
N VAL A 34 -2.35 -18.09 4.38
CA VAL A 34 -1.90 -17.00 3.48
C VAL A 34 -0.37 -16.92 3.40
N ARG A 35 0.32 -16.97 4.54
CA ARG A 35 1.80 -16.93 4.59
C ARG A 35 2.43 -18.17 3.96
N THR A 36 1.84 -19.35 4.16
CA THR A 36 2.30 -20.59 3.51
C THR A 36 2.17 -20.48 1.99
N ALA A 37 1.06 -19.92 1.49
CA ALA A 37 0.87 -19.69 0.06
C ALA A 37 1.88 -18.68 -0.52
N GLU A 38 2.13 -17.57 0.18
CA GLU A 38 3.15 -16.58 -0.20
C GLU A 38 4.59 -17.13 -0.19
N ASP A 39 4.93 -18.02 0.75
CA ASP A 39 6.27 -18.62 0.85
C ASP A 39 6.51 -19.74 -0.19
N HIS A 40 5.45 -20.33 -0.77
CA HIS A 40 5.52 -21.47 -1.70
C HIS A 40 5.03 -21.17 -3.13
N GLY A 41 4.61 -19.93 -3.45
CA GLY A 41 4.06 -19.59 -4.77
C GLY A 41 2.64 -20.08 -5.06
N SER A 42 1.97 -20.71 -4.08
CA SER A 42 0.67 -21.33 -4.28
C SER A 42 -0.51 -20.36 -4.10
N GLU A 43 -1.71 -20.88 -4.30
CA GLU A 43 -2.93 -20.27 -3.76
C GLU A 43 -3.12 -20.70 -2.28
N PRO A 44 -3.85 -19.92 -1.45
CA PRO A 44 -4.26 -20.33 -0.11
C PRO A 44 -5.23 -21.52 -0.16
N THR A 45 -5.16 -22.41 0.82
CA THR A 45 -5.98 -23.63 0.87
C THR A 45 -7.38 -23.35 1.44
N ILE A 46 -7.51 -22.33 2.29
CA ILE A 46 -8.78 -21.96 2.92
C ILE A 46 -9.59 -21.09 1.95
N LEU A 47 -10.76 -21.60 1.55
CA LEU A 47 -11.74 -20.87 0.76
C LEU A 47 -12.68 -20.06 1.66
N GLU A 48 -13.13 -18.89 1.19
CA GLU A 48 -14.08 -18.01 1.91
C GLU A 48 -15.38 -18.77 2.26
N ALA A 49 -15.90 -19.57 1.33
CA ALA A 49 -17.09 -20.38 1.54
C ALA A 49 -16.89 -21.59 2.48
N ALA A 50 -15.68 -21.82 3.00
CA ALA A 50 -15.35 -22.93 3.89
C ALA A 50 -15.28 -22.55 5.38
N PHE A 51 -15.59 -21.30 5.74
CA PHE A 51 -15.72 -20.84 7.12
C PHE A 51 -16.76 -19.71 7.26
N ASN A 52 -17.35 -19.54 8.44
CA ASN A 52 -18.18 -18.38 8.78
C ASN A 52 -17.78 -17.71 10.11
N ALA A 53 -16.73 -18.20 10.78
CA ALA A 53 -16.21 -17.61 12.02
C ALA A 53 -15.83 -16.12 11.84
N GLU A 54 -16.46 -15.25 12.63
CA GLU A 54 -16.26 -13.79 12.55
C GLU A 54 -14.86 -13.38 13.02
N LEU A 55 -14.47 -12.13 12.75
CA LEU A 55 -13.26 -11.56 13.36
C LEU A 55 -13.41 -11.51 14.90
N PRO A 56 -12.33 -11.69 15.67
CA PRO A 56 -12.33 -11.49 17.12
C PRO A 56 -12.66 -10.05 17.52
N LEU A 57 -13.01 -9.83 18.78
CA LEU A 57 -13.32 -8.48 19.27
C LEU A 57 -12.07 -7.67 19.62
N ASN A 58 -12.15 -6.34 19.44
CA ASN A 58 -11.16 -5.39 19.93
C ASN A 58 -11.40 -5.12 21.42
N ILE A 59 -10.91 -6.05 22.25
CA ILE A 59 -11.02 -6.07 23.72
C ILE A 59 -9.69 -6.53 24.34
N ASN A 60 -9.49 -6.20 25.62
CA ASN A 60 -8.32 -6.64 26.39
C ASN A 60 -8.55 -8.05 26.97
N ASP A 61 -7.48 -8.81 27.16
CA ASP A 61 -7.53 -10.19 27.66
C ASP A 61 -7.96 -10.22 29.13
N THR A 62 -7.61 -9.17 29.88
CA THR A 62 -8.10 -8.90 31.24
C THR A 62 -9.63 -8.74 31.34
N SER A 63 -10.34 -8.58 30.22
CA SER A 63 -11.80 -8.49 30.16
C SER A 63 -12.48 -9.84 29.84
N LEU A 64 -11.71 -10.92 29.68
CA LEU A 64 -12.23 -12.26 29.36
C LEU A 64 -12.10 -13.21 30.54
N GLN A 65 -13.19 -13.92 30.86
CA GLN A 65 -13.28 -14.86 31.98
C GLN A 65 -14.02 -16.13 31.54
N PRO A 66 -13.58 -17.36 31.87
CA PRO A 66 -14.18 -18.59 31.33
C PRO A 66 -15.68 -18.79 31.63
N ASP A 67 -16.17 -18.17 32.69
CA ASP A 67 -17.53 -18.22 33.25
C ASP A 67 -18.40 -17.00 32.88
N MET A 68 -17.93 -16.12 31.99
CA MET A 68 -18.66 -14.95 31.49
C MET A 68 -19.96 -15.34 30.74
N SER A 69 -21.06 -14.62 31.02
CA SER A 69 -22.36 -14.82 30.36
C SER A 69 -22.53 -14.05 29.04
N GLU A 70 -21.78 -12.96 28.85
CA GLU A 70 -21.85 -12.07 27.68
C GLU A 70 -20.44 -11.58 27.28
N LEU A 71 -20.22 -11.21 26.02
CA LEU A 71 -18.97 -10.61 25.56
C LEU A 71 -18.84 -9.14 26.05
N PRO A 72 -17.64 -8.65 26.41
CA PRO A 72 -17.44 -7.25 26.76
C PRO A 72 -17.71 -6.34 25.58
N GLN A 73 -18.16 -5.11 25.85
CA GLN A 73 -18.32 -4.10 24.80
C GLN A 73 -16.97 -3.80 24.13
N VAL A 74 -16.99 -3.81 22.79
CA VAL A 74 -15.84 -3.48 21.93
C VAL A 74 -15.34 -2.08 22.26
N GLN A 75 -14.04 -1.96 22.56
CA GLN A 75 -13.46 -0.67 22.96
C GLN A 75 -13.01 0.13 21.72
N PRO A 76 -13.23 1.46 21.69
CA PRO A 76 -12.65 2.31 20.67
C PRO A 76 -11.14 2.50 20.91
N GLY A 77 -10.34 2.38 19.85
CA GLY A 77 -8.89 2.55 19.91
C GLY A 77 -8.12 1.29 20.30
N LYS A 78 -6.96 1.46 20.95
CA LYS A 78 -6.00 0.37 21.17
C LYS A 78 -6.42 -0.58 22.32
N THR A 79 -6.33 -1.87 22.04
CA THR A 79 -6.42 -2.97 23.02
C THR A 79 -5.25 -3.94 22.85
N GLU A 80 -5.12 -4.91 23.76
CA GLU A 80 -4.15 -6.02 23.63
C GLU A 80 -4.33 -6.80 22.32
N MET A 81 -5.56 -6.86 21.78
CA MET A 81 -5.87 -7.52 20.51
C MET A 81 -5.48 -6.73 19.26
N THR A 82 -5.21 -5.41 19.34
CA THR A 82 -4.98 -4.54 18.17
C THR A 82 -3.84 -5.04 17.28
N PHE A 83 -2.74 -5.54 17.85
CA PHE A 83 -1.63 -6.11 17.09
C PHE A 83 -2.06 -7.30 16.20
N THR A 84 -2.97 -8.13 16.69
CA THR A 84 -3.40 -9.36 16.01
C THR A 84 -4.54 -9.09 15.04
N LEU A 85 -5.50 -8.22 15.41
CA LEU A 85 -6.61 -7.81 14.54
C LEU A 85 -6.14 -7.15 13.24
N VAL A 86 -5.18 -6.23 13.33
CA VAL A 86 -4.57 -5.61 12.14
C VAL A 86 -3.94 -6.66 11.23
N ARG A 87 -3.30 -7.69 11.79
CA ARG A 87 -2.74 -8.80 11.00
C ARG A 87 -3.82 -9.68 10.38
N PHE A 88 -4.96 -9.91 11.04
CA PHE A 88 -6.10 -10.64 10.48
C PHE A 88 -6.74 -9.88 9.31
N GLU A 89 -7.05 -8.60 9.48
CA GLU A 89 -7.61 -7.77 8.40
C GLU A 89 -6.65 -7.67 7.22
N VAL A 90 -5.35 -7.43 7.47
CA VAL A 90 -4.34 -7.39 6.40
C VAL A 90 -4.30 -8.71 5.65
N SER A 91 -4.23 -9.86 6.33
CA SER A 91 -4.22 -11.18 5.68
C SER A 91 -5.51 -11.50 4.91
N HIS A 92 -6.68 -11.05 5.40
CA HIS A 92 -7.95 -11.17 4.66
C HIS A 92 -7.99 -10.30 3.40
N PHE A 93 -7.43 -9.09 3.50
CA PHE A 93 -7.31 -8.18 2.37
C PHE A 93 -6.30 -8.67 1.32
N VAL A 94 -5.17 -9.27 1.74
CA VAL A 94 -4.19 -9.92 0.84
C VAL A 94 -4.91 -10.94 -0.06
N ARG A 95 -5.76 -11.81 0.51
CA ARG A 95 -6.57 -12.82 -0.22
C ARG A 95 -7.40 -12.24 -1.38
N ARG A 96 -7.72 -10.94 -1.36
CA ARG A 96 -8.55 -10.25 -2.37
C ARG A 96 -7.75 -9.48 -3.43
N VAL A 97 -6.52 -9.05 -3.14
CA VAL A 97 -5.74 -8.18 -4.04
C VAL A 97 -4.50 -8.82 -4.65
N THR A 98 -3.75 -9.67 -3.94
CA THR A 98 -2.52 -10.25 -4.49
C THR A 98 -2.77 -11.51 -5.33
N PHE A 99 -3.76 -12.32 -4.95
CA PHE A 99 -3.93 -13.66 -5.51
C PHE A 99 -4.55 -13.71 -6.91
N SER A 100 -4.47 -14.91 -7.51
CA SER A 100 -4.88 -15.17 -8.89
C SER A 100 -6.35 -14.84 -9.15
N ASP A 101 -6.66 -14.49 -10.38
CA ASP A 101 -8.04 -14.30 -10.85
C ASP A 101 -8.90 -15.56 -10.66
N ARG A 102 -8.29 -16.75 -10.75
CA ARG A 102 -8.95 -18.04 -10.51
C ARG A 102 -9.31 -18.18 -9.03
N PHE A 103 -8.37 -17.93 -8.13
CA PHE A 103 -8.61 -17.93 -6.68
C PHE A 103 -9.71 -16.93 -6.31
N CYS A 104 -9.65 -15.70 -6.82
CA CYS A 104 -10.67 -14.68 -6.55
C CYS A 104 -12.06 -15.13 -7.03
N ARG A 105 -12.20 -15.73 -8.23
CA ARG A 105 -13.47 -16.31 -8.71
C ARG A 105 -13.97 -17.43 -7.79
N THR A 106 -13.10 -18.35 -7.37
CA THR A 106 -13.45 -19.45 -6.44
C THR A 106 -13.90 -18.95 -5.05
N ASN A 107 -13.44 -17.77 -4.63
CA ASN A 107 -13.80 -17.15 -3.36
C ASN A 107 -14.90 -16.06 -3.49
N SER A 108 -15.51 -15.92 -4.68
CA SER A 108 -16.50 -14.87 -5.00
C SER A 108 -15.99 -13.43 -4.77
N TYR A 109 -14.67 -13.21 -4.84
CA TYR A 109 -14.06 -11.88 -4.75
C TYR A 109 -14.14 -11.16 -6.10
N PRO A 110 -14.28 -9.82 -6.12
CA PRO A 110 -14.31 -9.05 -7.35
C PRO A 110 -12.95 -9.11 -8.06
N ILE A 111 -12.97 -9.31 -9.39
CA ILE A 111 -11.78 -9.18 -10.22
C ILE A 111 -11.48 -7.69 -10.42
N LEU A 112 -10.31 -7.27 -9.96
CA LEU A 112 -9.87 -5.87 -9.95
C LEU A 112 -8.69 -5.67 -10.91
N SER A 113 -8.77 -4.64 -11.74
CA SER A 113 -7.61 -4.15 -12.50
C SER A 113 -6.53 -3.60 -11.56
N GLU A 114 -5.29 -3.55 -12.03
CA GLU A 114 -4.11 -3.11 -11.27
C GLU A 114 -4.34 -1.75 -10.58
N ALA A 115 -4.85 -0.75 -11.32
CA ALA A 115 -5.20 0.56 -10.76
C ALA A 115 -6.24 0.48 -9.63
N LYS A 116 -7.28 -0.36 -9.76
CA LYS A 116 -8.28 -0.58 -8.70
C LYS A 116 -7.73 -1.34 -7.50
N LYS A 117 -6.78 -2.25 -7.72
CA LYS A 117 -6.05 -2.93 -6.63
C LYS A 117 -5.19 -1.92 -5.86
N CYS A 118 -4.49 -1.01 -6.53
CA CYS A 118 -3.73 0.08 -5.91
C CYS A 118 -4.64 1.05 -5.13
N GLU A 119 -5.77 1.46 -5.72
CA GLU A 119 -6.78 2.30 -5.06
C GLU A 119 -7.30 1.62 -3.77
N ALA A 120 -7.69 0.35 -3.86
CA ALA A 120 -8.16 -0.41 -2.71
C ALA A 120 -7.09 -0.55 -1.61
N ILE A 121 -5.80 -0.65 -1.97
CA ILE A 121 -4.67 -0.69 -1.02
C ILE A 121 -4.54 0.63 -0.25
N GLU A 122 -4.59 1.78 -0.92
CA GLU A 122 -4.50 3.07 -0.24
C GLU A 122 -5.74 3.32 0.64
N GLN A 123 -6.95 3.03 0.15
CA GLN A 123 -8.18 3.11 0.96
C GLN A 123 -8.14 2.17 2.18
N PHE A 124 -7.59 0.97 2.05
CA PHE A 124 -7.44 0.03 3.17
C PHE A 124 -6.39 0.50 4.18
N LYS A 125 -5.25 1.01 3.70
CA LYS A 125 -4.23 1.66 4.51
C LYS A 125 -4.81 2.84 5.31
N GLU A 126 -5.57 3.72 4.70
CA GLU A 126 -6.25 4.84 5.40
C GLU A 126 -7.19 4.35 6.51
N ARG A 127 -7.96 3.28 6.27
CA ARG A 127 -8.81 2.67 7.30
C ARG A 127 -8.00 2.09 8.46
N VAL A 128 -6.95 1.30 8.16
CA VAL A 128 -6.10 0.68 9.19
C VAL A 128 -5.32 1.72 10.00
N GLU A 129 -4.83 2.77 9.35
CA GLU A 129 -4.22 3.93 10.01
C GLU A 129 -5.23 4.61 10.95
N LYS A 130 -6.43 4.95 10.47
CA LYS A 130 -7.46 5.63 11.26
C LYS A 130 -7.95 4.77 12.44
N GLN A 131 -8.26 3.49 12.20
CA GLN A 131 -8.91 2.58 13.15
C GLN A 131 -7.96 2.06 14.23
N TYR A 132 -6.68 1.86 13.90
CA TYR A 132 -5.74 1.14 14.78
C TYR A 132 -4.41 1.88 14.99
N LEU A 133 -3.72 2.28 13.91
CA LEU A 133 -2.33 2.76 14.03
C LEU A 133 -2.24 4.21 14.56
N SER A 134 -3.32 4.99 14.46
CA SER A 134 -3.49 6.31 15.07
C SER A 134 -3.42 6.26 16.61
N TYR A 135 -3.78 5.12 17.22
CA TYR A 135 -3.76 4.89 18.67
C TYR A 135 -2.46 4.25 19.17
N CYS A 136 -1.46 4.06 18.29
CA CYS A 136 -0.19 3.42 18.62
C CYS A 136 0.86 4.44 19.08
N ASP A 137 1.37 4.30 20.30
CA ASP A 137 2.49 5.09 20.83
C ASP A 137 3.84 4.46 20.44
N LYS A 138 4.63 5.20 19.65
CA LYS A 138 5.98 4.82 19.22
C LYS A 138 6.96 4.48 20.36
N GLU A 139 6.72 4.97 21.58
CA GLU A 139 7.58 4.69 22.72
C GLU A 139 7.31 3.32 23.36
N VAL A 140 6.09 2.80 23.17
CA VAL A 140 5.69 1.43 23.52
C VAL A 140 6.22 0.47 22.43
N PRO A 141 7.02 -0.54 22.77
CA PRO A 141 7.70 -1.36 21.75
C PRO A 141 6.76 -2.17 20.85
N LEU A 142 5.65 -2.68 21.41
CA LEU A 142 4.69 -3.47 20.64
C LEU A 142 3.86 -2.61 19.68
N ASP A 143 3.43 -1.42 20.10
CA ASP A 143 2.79 -0.41 19.26
C ASP A 143 3.69 -0.02 18.08
N PHE A 144 4.96 0.29 18.33
CA PHE A 144 5.94 0.61 17.28
C PHE A 144 6.09 -0.52 16.27
N ILE A 145 6.24 -1.76 16.76
CA ILE A 145 6.31 -2.96 15.90
C ILE A 145 5.01 -3.15 15.10
N THR A 146 3.85 -2.96 15.73
CA THR A 146 2.51 -3.07 15.10
C THR A 146 2.42 -2.10 13.93
N ALA A 147 2.63 -0.81 14.17
CA ALA A 147 2.46 0.22 13.16
C ALA A 147 3.53 0.14 12.05
N THR A 148 4.81 -0.06 12.42
CA THR A 148 5.91 -0.10 11.44
C THR A 148 5.83 -1.34 10.54
N SER A 149 5.51 -2.51 11.08
CA SER A 149 5.38 -3.73 10.28
C SER A 149 4.12 -3.74 9.41
N THR A 150 3.02 -3.17 9.90
CA THR A 150 1.78 -3.02 9.11
C THR A 150 2.01 -2.09 7.91
N ARG A 151 2.66 -0.94 8.13
CA ARG A 151 3.06 -0.01 7.06
C ARG A 151 3.97 -0.70 6.04
N LEU A 152 4.99 -1.42 6.50
CA LEU A 152 5.86 -2.23 5.62
C LEU A 152 5.05 -3.21 4.74
N ILE A 153 4.12 -3.98 5.34
CA ILE A 153 3.31 -4.94 4.58
C ILE A 153 2.41 -4.22 3.57
N LEU A 154 1.75 -3.12 3.94
CA LEU A 154 0.89 -2.34 3.03
C LEU A 154 1.67 -1.78 1.82
N VAL A 155 2.90 -1.30 2.02
CA VAL A 155 3.78 -0.85 0.92
C VAL A 155 4.26 -2.05 0.07
N LYS A 156 4.57 -3.21 0.68
CA LYS A 156 4.89 -4.44 -0.08
C LYS A 156 3.68 -4.97 -0.88
N LEU A 157 2.44 -4.82 -0.41
CA LEU A 157 1.24 -5.19 -1.18
C LEU A 157 1.08 -4.31 -2.44
N LYS A 158 1.37 -3.02 -2.33
CA LYS A 158 1.40 -2.10 -3.48
C LYS A 158 2.43 -2.54 -4.52
N LEU A 159 3.64 -2.91 -4.07
CA LEU A 159 4.70 -3.44 -4.93
C LEU A 159 4.29 -4.76 -5.62
N ALA A 160 3.67 -5.68 -4.88
CA ALA A 160 3.22 -6.98 -5.40
C ALA A 160 2.06 -6.89 -6.40
N VAL A 161 1.25 -5.83 -6.33
CA VAL A 161 0.17 -5.54 -7.28
C VAL A 161 0.71 -4.92 -8.56
N CYS A 162 1.66 -3.98 -8.47
CA CYS A 162 2.32 -3.35 -9.62
C CYS A 162 3.34 -4.30 -10.30
N LYS A 163 2.91 -5.51 -10.69
CA LYS A 163 3.80 -6.54 -11.27
C LYS A 163 4.53 -6.00 -12.51
N LEU A 164 5.86 -6.00 -12.49
CA LEU A 164 6.68 -5.68 -13.65
C LEU A 164 6.42 -6.69 -14.78
N ARG A 165 5.73 -6.27 -15.83
CA ARG A 165 5.44 -7.10 -17.00
C ARG A 165 6.52 -6.93 -18.07
N LYS A 166 6.88 -8.02 -18.78
CA LYS A 166 8.01 -8.02 -19.73
C LYS A 166 7.80 -7.07 -20.93
N ASP A 167 6.55 -6.81 -21.32
CA ASP A 167 6.16 -5.82 -22.33
C ASP A 167 6.32 -4.36 -21.86
N GLN A 168 6.31 -4.10 -20.55
CA GLN A 168 6.31 -2.76 -19.95
C GLN A 168 7.62 -2.42 -19.22
N ALA A 169 8.49 -3.41 -19.03
CA ALA A 169 9.63 -3.33 -18.12
C ALA A 169 10.63 -2.18 -18.39
N PRO A 170 11.03 -1.86 -19.65
CA PRO A 170 11.97 -0.76 -19.89
C PRO A 170 11.43 0.61 -19.46
N GLY A 171 10.13 0.84 -19.61
CA GLY A 171 9.47 2.08 -19.15
C GLY A 171 9.22 2.08 -17.65
N MET A 172 8.80 0.94 -17.08
CA MET A 172 8.56 0.78 -15.65
C MET A 172 9.82 0.91 -14.78
N LEU A 173 10.98 0.43 -15.25
CA LEU A 173 12.27 0.54 -14.55
C LEU A 173 12.74 1.99 -14.36
N MET A 174 12.24 2.91 -15.20
CA MET A 174 12.45 4.35 -15.11
C MET A 174 11.29 5.08 -14.39
N GLN A 175 10.27 4.35 -13.91
CA GLN A 175 9.11 4.98 -13.28
C GLN A 175 9.43 5.39 -11.84
N THR A 176 9.52 6.71 -11.61
CA THR A 176 9.82 7.33 -10.31
C THR A 176 8.93 6.84 -9.16
N ILE A 177 7.68 6.45 -9.44
CA ILE A 177 6.74 5.91 -8.44
C ILE A 177 7.22 4.56 -7.91
N TYR A 178 7.54 3.60 -8.79
CA TYR A 178 8.00 2.26 -8.38
C TYR A 178 9.35 2.31 -7.68
N ARG A 179 10.28 3.17 -8.15
CA ARG A 179 11.53 3.48 -7.42
C ARG A 179 11.26 3.92 -5.99
N ARG A 180 10.39 4.92 -5.80
CA ARG A 180 10.05 5.44 -4.47
C ARG A 180 9.41 4.37 -3.59
N THR A 181 8.50 3.55 -4.13
CA THR A 181 7.89 2.44 -3.38
C THR A 181 8.94 1.39 -2.97
N CYS A 182 9.94 1.09 -3.79
CA CYS A 182 11.07 0.25 -3.38
C CYS A 182 11.90 0.89 -2.25
N GLU A 183 12.18 2.19 -2.35
CA GLU A 183 12.89 2.94 -1.29
C GLU A 183 12.08 2.96 0.03
N GLU A 184 10.76 3.15 -0.03
CA GLU A 184 9.83 3.09 1.11
C GLU A 184 9.83 1.69 1.77
N VAL A 185 9.79 0.60 0.99
CA VAL A 185 9.93 -0.78 1.52
C VAL A 185 11.24 -0.95 2.27
N LEU A 186 12.36 -0.57 1.64
CA LEU A 186 13.69 -0.71 2.24
C LEU A 186 13.85 0.13 3.52
N GLN A 187 13.35 1.38 3.52
CA GLN A 187 13.38 2.26 4.69
C GLN A 187 12.53 1.73 5.85
N HIS A 188 11.31 1.24 5.59
CA HIS A 188 10.48 0.65 6.63
C HIS A 188 11.09 -0.64 7.20
N ALA A 189 11.67 -1.49 6.35
CA ALA A 189 12.35 -2.71 6.78
C ALA A 189 13.59 -2.41 7.65
N GLN A 190 14.43 -1.45 7.24
CA GLN A 190 15.58 -1.00 8.01
C GLN A 190 15.15 -0.37 9.36
N THR A 191 14.10 0.45 9.35
CA THR A 191 13.52 1.06 10.56
C THR A 191 13.03 0.00 11.56
N LEU A 192 12.41 -1.08 11.06
CA LEU A 192 11.98 -2.20 11.89
C LEU A 192 13.17 -2.96 12.48
N ARG A 193 14.17 -3.30 11.66
CA ARG A 193 15.40 -4.04 12.07
C ARG A 193 16.23 -3.29 13.12
N ASN A 194 16.38 -1.98 12.95
CA ASN A 194 17.23 -1.14 13.79
C ASN A 194 16.58 -0.74 15.12
N TYR A 195 15.30 -1.09 15.35
CA TYR A 195 14.59 -0.71 16.57
C TYR A 195 14.95 -1.64 17.75
N GLU A 196 15.99 -1.27 18.50
CA GLU A 196 16.54 -1.99 19.66
C GLU A 196 15.48 -2.55 20.62
N LYS A 197 14.53 -1.70 21.06
CA LYS A 197 13.45 -2.11 21.99
C LYS A 197 12.61 -3.28 21.45
N GLY A 198 12.50 -3.41 20.12
CA GLY A 198 11.68 -4.38 19.42
C GLY A 198 12.36 -5.67 18.98
N LYS A 199 13.69 -5.81 19.16
CA LYS A 199 14.48 -6.96 18.64
C LYS A 199 13.87 -8.33 18.94
N ARG A 200 13.23 -8.50 20.11
CA ARG A 200 12.58 -9.78 20.53
C ARG A 200 11.44 -10.26 19.61
N TRP A 201 10.85 -9.38 18.80
CA TRP A 201 9.77 -9.73 17.87
C TRP A 201 10.25 -9.85 16.41
N LEU A 202 11.51 -9.55 16.10
CA LEU A 202 12.01 -9.54 14.72
C LEU A 202 11.88 -10.90 14.01
N TRP A 203 11.87 -12.02 14.74
CA TRP A 203 11.64 -13.35 14.17
C TRP A 203 10.33 -13.48 13.39
N LEU A 204 9.28 -12.74 13.79
CA LEU A 204 7.99 -12.71 13.10
C LEU A 204 8.05 -11.90 11.78
N PHE A 205 9.14 -11.17 11.56
CA PHE A 205 9.37 -10.30 10.41
C PHE A 205 10.63 -10.68 9.59
N GLN A 206 11.41 -11.67 10.04
CA GLN A 206 12.63 -12.14 9.37
C GLN A 206 12.36 -12.82 8.02
N THR A 207 11.15 -13.33 7.78
CA THR A 207 10.76 -13.90 6.47
C THR A 207 10.51 -12.84 5.39
N TYR A 208 10.28 -11.57 5.74
CA TYR A 208 9.92 -10.51 4.78
C TYR A 208 11.10 -9.95 3.97
N VAL A 209 12.02 -10.79 3.50
CA VAL A 209 13.18 -10.35 2.69
C VAL A 209 12.74 -9.44 1.54
N GLU A 210 13.48 -8.36 1.30
CA GLU A 210 13.13 -7.30 0.35
C GLU A 210 13.79 -7.51 -1.03
N TRP A 211 13.90 -8.76 -1.49
CA TRP A 211 14.65 -9.12 -2.69
C TRP A 211 14.21 -8.31 -3.93
N ASP A 212 12.91 -8.14 -4.17
CA ASP A 212 12.43 -7.39 -5.35
C ASP A 212 12.80 -5.91 -5.29
N SER A 213 12.69 -5.27 -4.12
CA SER A 213 13.07 -3.85 -3.94
C SER A 213 14.58 -3.65 -4.03
N LEU A 214 15.37 -4.58 -3.48
CA LEU A 214 16.83 -4.55 -3.56
C LEU A 214 17.31 -4.79 -5.00
N ALA A 215 16.75 -5.79 -5.69
CA ALA A 215 17.06 -6.11 -7.08
C ALA A 215 16.68 -4.96 -8.03
N TYR A 216 15.47 -4.40 -7.89
CA TYR A 216 15.01 -3.26 -8.68
C TYR A 216 15.95 -2.06 -8.51
N LEU A 217 16.31 -1.69 -7.28
CA LEU A 217 17.16 -0.52 -7.05
C LEU A 217 18.59 -0.74 -7.56
N LEU A 218 19.15 -1.95 -7.42
CA LEU A 218 20.44 -2.30 -8.03
C LEU A 218 20.40 -2.23 -9.57
N LEU A 219 19.35 -2.77 -10.20
CA LEU A 219 19.14 -2.69 -11.65
C LEU A 219 18.95 -1.24 -12.12
N HIS A 220 18.23 -0.43 -11.33
CA HIS A 220 18.07 0.99 -11.58
C HIS A 220 19.42 1.73 -11.49
N ILE A 221 20.28 1.42 -10.52
CA ILE A 221 21.65 1.98 -10.43
C ILE A 221 22.50 1.60 -11.66
N CYS A 222 22.34 0.38 -12.18
CA CYS A 222 22.99 -0.05 -13.42
C CYS A 222 22.54 0.79 -14.63
N THR A 223 21.24 1.02 -14.79
CA THR A 223 20.63 1.57 -16.02
C THR A 223 20.42 3.09 -16.03
N ALA A 224 20.11 3.71 -14.88
CA ALA A 224 19.69 5.12 -14.80
C ALA A 224 20.79 6.12 -15.23
N PRO A 225 20.43 7.31 -15.76
CA PRO A 225 21.38 8.37 -16.06
C PRO A 225 22.10 8.88 -14.79
N PRO A 226 23.31 9.44 -14.89
CA PRO A 226 24.06 9.93 -13.72
C PRO A 226 23.30 10.94 -12.86
N GLU A 227 22.40 11.70 -13.48
CA GLU A 227 21.55 12.73 -12.86
C GLU A 227 20.49 12.16 -11.91
N GLU A 228 20.11 10.89 -12.04
CA GLU A 228 19.14 10.21 -11.18
C GLU A 228 19.79 9.31 -10.11
N LEU A 229 21.13 9.22 -10.07
CA LEU A 229 21.86 8.38 -9.11
C LEU A 229 21.99 9.04 -7.74
N SER A 230 20.93 8.91 -6.94
CA SER A 230 20.90 9.30 -5.52
C SER A 230 21.89 8.49 -4.65
N ASP A 231 22.79 9.20 -3.97
CA ASP A 231 23.69 8.63 -2.96
C ASP A 231 22.95 8.08 -1.74
N ALA A 232 21.78 8.66 -1.40
CA ALA A 232 20.92 8.14 -0.33
C ALA A 232 20.33 6.77 -0.70
N THR A 233 19.94 6.59 -1.97
CA THR A 233 19.43 5.31 -2.49
C THR A 233 20.53 4.26 -2.50
N TRP A 234 21.75 4.61 -2.91
CA TRP A 234 22.91 3.72 -2.77
C TRP A 234 23.15 3.31 -1.31
N LYS A 235 23.12 4.27 -0.37
CA LYS A 235 23.33 4.00 1.06
C LYS A 235 22.33 2.98 1.61
N ILE A 236 21.03 3.16 1.35
CA ILE A 236 19.96 2.26 1.83
C ILE A 236 20.17 0.84 1.28
N VAL A 237 20.47 0.73 -0.02
CA VAL A 237 20.77 -0.54 -0.70
C VAL A 237 21.99 -1.23 -0.08
N ASP A 238 23.06 -0.49 0.19
CA ASP A 238 24.31 -1.06 0.71
C ASP A 238 24.22 -1.46 2.18
N GLU A 239 23.50 -0.70 3.02
CA GLU A 239 23.24 -1.04 4.42
C GLU A 239 22.40 -2.34 4.54
N ILE A 240 21.39 -2.51 3.69
CA ILE A 240 20.53 -3.71 3.69
C ILE A 240 21.24 -4.92 3.08
N TYR A 241 22.06 -4.72 2.04
CA TYR A 241 22.95 -5.76 1.53
C TYR A 241 23.92 -6.25 2.63
N HIS A 242 24.57 -5.35 3.38
CA HIS A 242 25.49 -5.75 4.45
C HIS A 242 24.78 -6.40 5.64
N HIS A 243 23.54 -6.01 5.96
CA HIS A 243 22.72 -6.74 6.94
C HIS A 243 22.53 -8.20 6.51
N TRP A 244 22.02 -8.43 5.30
CA TRP A 244 21.75 -9.78 4.79
C TRP A 244 23.03 -10.61 4.59
N LYS A 245 24.13 -10.00 4.17
CA LYS A 245 25.44 -10.68 4.01
C LYS A 245 25.97 -11.30 5.31
N CYS A 246 25.63 -10.71 6.46
CA CYS A 246 26.01 -11.21 7.78
C CYS A 246 25.08 -12.34 8.29
N GLU A 247 23.93 -12.57 7.67
CA GLU A 247 22.97 -13.57 8.08
C GLU A 247 23.42 -14.97 7.65
N SER A 248 23.67 -15.86 8.62
CA SER A 248 24.37 -17.14 8.38
C SER A 248 23.64 -18.09 7.39
N GLY A 249 22.33 -17.95 7.26
CA GLY A 249 21.52 -18.71 6.32
C GLY A 249 21.57 -18.22 4.86
N ILE A 250 21.99 -16.98 4.60
CA ILE A 250 21.70 -16.28 3.33
C ILE A 250 22.31 -16.98 2.11
N TYR A 251 23.50 -17.57 2.25
CA TYR A 251 24.22 -18.26 1.18
C TYR A 251 23.55 -19.57 0.72
N ARG A 252 22.55 -20.06 1.46
CA ARG A 252 21.68 -21.17 1.03
C ARG A 252 20.51 -20.71 0.15
N ASP A 253 20.09 -19.45 0.29
CA ASP A 253 19.08 -18.86 -0.59
C ASP A 253 19.71 -18.60 -1.97
N ARG A 254 19.22 -19.30 -3.00
CA ARG A 254 19.70 -19.13 -4.39
C ARG A 254 19.58 -17.68 -4.85
N ARG A 255 18.60 -16.95 -4.30
CA ARG A 255 18.27 -15.56 -4.61
C ARG A 255 19.41 -14.60 -4.25
N TRP A 256 20.19 -14.91 -3.21
CA TRP A 256 21.34 -14.10 -2.78
C TRP A 256 22.40 -13.92 -3.86
N ARG A 257 22.71 -14.99 -4.63
CA ARG A 257 23.76 -14.94 -5.68
C ARG A 257 23.44 -13.95 -6.79
N LEU A 258 22.16 -13.81 -7.13
CA LEU A 258 21.72 -12.83 -8.15
C LEU A 258 21.82 -11.39 -7.62
N ILE A 259 21.64 -11.18 -6.32
CA ILE A 259 21.84 -9.89 -5.64
C ILE A 259 23.34 -9.54 -5.56
N GLU A 260 24.22 -10.51 -5.29
CA GLU A 260 25.67 -10.30 -5.32
C GLU A 260 26.17 -9.86 -6.70
N GLU A 261 25.69 -10.51 -7.77
CA GLU A 261 26.01 -10.15 -9.16
C GLU A 261 25.43 -8.78 -9.56
N LEU A 262 24.13 -8.54 -9.30
CA LEU A 262 23.51 -7.22 -9.49
C LEU A 262 24.28 -6.10 -8.77
N ARG A 263 24.79 -6.35 -7.55
CA ARG A 263 25.56 -5.37 -6.80
C ARG A 263 26.97 -5.17 -7.35
N PHE A 264 27.62 -6.21 -7.86
CA PHE A 264 28.90 -6.09 -8.56
C PHE A 264 28.78 -5.21 -9.82
N GLN A 265 27.72 -5.41 -10.60
CA GLN A 265 27.45 -4.59 -11.78
C GLN A 265 27.01 -3.16 -11.42
N ALA A 266 26.18 -2.98 -10.39
CA ALA A 266 25.77 -1.65 -9.91
C ALA A 266 26.97 -0.81 -9.44
N LEU A 267 27.92 -1.41 -8.71
CA LEU A 267 29.20 -0.79 -8.36
C LEU A 267 29.99 -0.38 -9.61
N SER A 268 30.10 -1.27 -10.59
CA SER A 268 30.87 -1.05 -11.82
C SER A 268 30.27 0.07 -12.69
N ALA A 269 28.94 0.10 -12.82
CA ALA A 269 28.21 1.16 -13.50
C ALA A 269 28.35 2.51 -12.78
N ARG A 270 28.17 2.55 -11.45
CA ARG A 270 28.32 3.75 -10.62
C ARG A 270 29.75 4.30 -10.68
N ALA A 271 30.77 3.45 -10.55
CA ALA A 271 32.18 3.85 -10.67
C ALA A 271 32.58 4.30 -12.09
N THR A 272 31.87 3.85 -13.12
CA THR A 272 32.07 4.33 -14.50
C THR A 272 31.41 5.68 -14.70
N LYS A 273 30.15 5.85 -14.28
CA LYS A 273 29.39 7.10 -14.38
C LYS A 273 30.06 8.24 -13.57
N GLN A 274 30.67 7.94 -12.42
CA GLN A 274 31.44 8.90 -11.63
C GLN A 274 32.78 9.33 -12.28
N LYS A 275 33.30 8.61 -13.29
CA LYS A 275 34.51 8.98 -14.03
C LYS A 275 34.25 9.82 -15.28
N ILE A 276 32.98 9.95 -15.70
CA ILE A 276 32.59 10.83 -16.79
C ILE A 276 32.58 12.27 -16.23
N PRO A 277 33.41 13.20 -16.73
CA PRO A 277 33.33 14.59 -16.31
C PRO A 277 31.96 15.16 -16.69
N GLN A 278 31.29 15.83 -15.75
CA GLN A 278 30.09 16.61 -16.10
C GLN A 278 30.53 17.75 -17.02
N LEU A 279 30.23 17.60 -18.32
CA LEU A 279 30.51 18.63 -19.30
C LEU A 279 29.73 19.90 -18.91
N PRO A 280 30.36 21.09 -18.82
CA PRO A 280 29.67 22.29 -18.38
C PRO A 280 28.41 22.55 -19.23
N ARG A 281 27.25 22.60 -18.56
CA ARG A 281 25.95 22.84 -19.18
C ARG A 281 26.03 24.14 -19.97
N ALA A 282 25.99 24.04 -21.30
CA ALA A 282 26.32 25.15 -22.19
C ALA A 282 25.38 26.34 -21.96
N THR A 283 25.88 27.38 -21.28
CA THR A 283 25.19 28.65 -21.12
C THR A 283 24.93 29.24 -22.50
N GLN A 284 23.68 29.51 -22.86
CA GLN A 284 23.38 30.18 -24.12
C GLN A 284 24.08 31.56 -24.13
N PRO A 285 24.81 31.93 -25.20
CA PRO A 285 25.43 33.24 -25.28
C PRO A 285 24.37 34.33 -25.21
N GLY A 286 24.50 35.23 -24.23
CA GLY A 286 23.68 36.45 -24.19
C GLY A 286 23.94 37.33 -25.41
N HIS A 287 22.93 38.06 -25.86
CA HIS A 287 23.08 39.01 -26.97
C HIS A 287 24.16 40.06 -26.64
N HIS A 288 25.26 40.03 -27.38
CA HIS A 288 26.29 41.07 -27.30
C HIS A 288 25.88 42.31 -28.10
N THR A 289 26.25 43.47 -27.55
CA THR A 289 25.95 44.81 -28.01
C THR A 289 26.63 45.16 -29.35
N THR A 290 25.93 45.90 -30.21
CA THR A 290 26.52 46.57 -31.38
C THR A 290 26.99 47.98 -31.00
N PRO A 291 28.17 48.44 -31.44
CA PRO A 291 28.65 49.80 -31.18
C PRO A 291 28.09 50.86 -32.17
N GLU A 292 28.41 52.13 -31.88
CA GLU A 292 28.05 53.36 -32.60
C GLU A 292 28.69 53.44 -34.02
N GLN A 293 28.43 54.40 -34.91
CA GLN A 293 27.97 55.80 -34.76
C GLN A 293 27.48 56.39 -36.11
N TYR A 294 26.67 57.48 -36.08
CA TYR A 294 26.74 58.72 -36.89
C TYR A 294 25.39 59.46 -37.05
N ASP A 295 25.46 60.80 -37.17
CA ASP A 295 24.36 61.79 -37.07
C ASP A 295 23.46 61.96 -38.31
N LEU A 296 22.24 62.50 -38.08
CA LEU A 296 21.68 63.64 -38.87
C LEU A 296 20.36 64.24 -38.31
N GLY A 297 20.44 65.43 -37.66
CA GLY A 297 19.37 66.46 -37.72
C GLY A 297 18.29 66.52 -36.60
N PRO A 298 17.79 67.72 -36.18
CA PRO A 298 16.85 67.87 -35.05
C PRO A 298 15.54 68.66 -35.31
N ALA A 299 14.52 68.51 -34.44
CA ALA A 299 13.43 69.49 -34.24
C ALA A 299 12.69 69.38 -32.86
N ALA A 300 12.13 70.52 -32.41
CA ALA A 300 11.14 70.79 -31.32
C ALA A 300 10.72 69.67 -30.33
N ARG A 301 10.81 69.84 -28.98
CA ARG A 301 9.96 70.67 -28.06
C ARG A 301 8.45 70.33 -28.14
N LEU A 302 7.66 70.19 -27.05
CA LEU A 302 7.63 70.92 -25.77
C LEU A 302 7.15 70.06 -24.56
N HIS A 303 7.64 70.43 -23.35
CA HIS A 303 7.01 70.42 -22.00
C HIS A 303 6.36 69.13 -21.41
N LYS A 304 6.63 68.69 -20.17
CA LYS A 304 6.62 69.33 -18.81
C LYS A 304 5.20 69.57 -18.26
N ASP A 305 4.88 69.36 -16.98
CA ASP A 305 5.68 69.04 -15.76
C ASP A 305 4.86 68.14 -14.76
N PRO A 306 5.38 67.71 -13.58
CA PRO A 306 4.94 66.48 -12.90
C PRO A 306 4.51 66.63 -11.40
N SER A 307 4.47 65.49 -10.68
CA SER A 307 4.57 65.35 -9.21
C SER A 307 3.30 65.59 -8.37
N ALA A 308 3.12 65.04 -7.15
CA ALA A 308 3.69 63.85 -6.47
C ALA A 308 3.03 63.68 -5.06
N ARG A 309 3.08 62.47 -4.48
CA ARG A 309 2.75 62.12 -3.07
C ARG A 309 1.29 62.41 -2.63
N ALA A 310 0.81 62.00 -1.44
CA ALA A 310 0.91 60.73 -0.69
C ALA A 310 0.11 60.89 0.63
N HIS A 311 -0.47 59.81 1.18
CA HIS A 311 -1.12 59.76 2.52
C HIS A 311 -2.46 60.55 2.60
N ARG A 312 -3.42 60.31 3.53
CA ARG A 312 -3.64 59.25 4.55
C ARG A 312 -5.12 59.26 5.04
N THR A 313 -5.65 58.09 5.42
CA THR A 313 -6.66 57.81 6.51
C THR A 313 -8.02 58.54 6.62
N THR A 314 -9.05 57.76 7.05
CA THR A 314 -10.20 58.10 7.95
C THR A 314 -11.27 59.10 7.49
N ASP A 315 -12.58 58.99 7.84
CA ASP A 315 -13.42 57.91 8.43
C ASP A 315 -14.94 58.31 8.38
N THR A 316 -15.85 57.40 8.75
CA THR A 316 -17.26 57.58 9.20
C THR A 316 -18.40 58.00 8.24
N GLY A 317 -19.58 57.38 8.45
CA GLY A 317 -20.93 57.95 8.24
C GLY A 317 -21.70 57.62 6.94
N ILE A 318 -23.04 57.43 6.89
CA ILE A 318 -24.08 56.70 7.70
C ILE A 318 -25.46 56.82 6.97
N ASP A 319 -26.42 55.91 7.21
CA ASP A 319 -27.87 55.86 6.79
C ASP A 319 -28.23 55.76 5.27
N GLN A 320 -29.09 54.84 4.79
CA GLN A 320 -30.58 54.64 4.91
C GLN A 320 -31.44 55.84 4.41
N PRO A 321 -32.76 55.71 4.06
CA PRO A 321 -33.77 54.60 4.14
C PRO A 321 -34.41 54.21 2.75
N SER A 322 -35.52 53.48 2.51
CA SER A 322 -36.32 52.38 3.13
C SER A 322 -37.43 51.88 2.14
N ASN A 323 -38.44 51.09 2.60
CA ASN A 323 -39.76 50.71 2.00
C ASN A 323 -39.77 49.46 1.06
N ALA A 324 -40.52 48.35 1.29
CA ALA A 324 -41.94 48.05 1.65
C ALA A 324 -42.77 47.63 0.41
N GLU A 325 -43.80 46.77 0.43
CA GLU A 325 -44.66 46.24 1.53
C GLU A 325 -45.44 44.95 1.14
N ALA A 326 -45.92 44.14 2.12
CA ALA A 326 -47.05 43.16 2.08
C ALA A 326 -47.09 42.02 1.01
N ALA A 327 -47.66 40.81 1.19
CA ALA A 327 -48.19 40.00 2.31
C ALA A 327 -48.32 38.52 1.77
N ALA A 328 -48.99 37.48 2.33
CA ALA A 328 -49.99 37.35 3.41
C ALA A 328 -50.01 35.91 4.05
N TYR A 329 -51.17 35.46 4.53
CA TYR A 329 -51.43 34.34 5.45
C TYR A 329 -52.04 33.05 4.83
N VAL A 330 -51.81 31.89 5.48
CA VAL A 330 -52.83 31.09 6.25
C VAL A 330 -52.09 30.06 7.15
N HIS A 331 -52.66 29.76 8.34
CA HIS A 331 -52.22 28.78 9.37
C HIS A 331 -53.48 28.02 9.89
N PRO A 332 -53.47 27.03 10.83
CA PRO A 332 -52.53 26.72 11.93
C PRO A 332 -52.05 25.22 11.90
N SER A 333 -51.50 24.52 12.91
CA SER A 333 -51.46 24.63 14.39
C SER A 333 -50.16 24.00 14.95
N GLN A 334 -49.40 24.69 15.83
CA GLN A 334 -49.29 24.48 17.31
C GLN A 334 -48.41 23.27 17.76
N VAL A 335 -47.49 23.35 18.74
CA VAL A 335 -47.11 24.41 19.73
C VAL A 335 -45.57 24.54 19.83
N ALA A 336 -45.03 25.70 20.25
CA ALA A 336 -43.61 25.97 20.54
C ALA A 336 -43.14 25.39 21.91
N GLY A 337 -41.86 25.43 22.34
CA GLY A 337 -40.59 25.98 21.83
C GLY A 337 -39.42 25.47 22.72
N PHE A 338 -38.12 25.62 22.41
CA PHE A 338 -37.38 26.89 22.30
C PHE A 338 -36.05 26.77 21.51
N GLN A 339 -35.76 27.81 20.72
CA GLN A 339 -34.46 28.39 20.28
C GLN A 339 -33.13 27.58 20.23
N THR A 340 -32.58 27.51 19.00
CA THR A 340 -31.15 27.74 18.58
C THR A 340 -30.01 26.98 19.27
N THR A 341 -29.14 26.26 18.54
CA THR A 341 -28.10 26.85 17.66
C THR A 341 -27.78 26.02 16.41
N GLU A 342 -27.02 26.59 15.47
CA GLU A 342 -26.58 25.94 14.23
C GLU A 342 -25.34 25.04 14.43
N SER A 343 -25.34 23.84 13.84
CA SER A 343 -24.15 23.18 13.28
C SER A 343 -24.51 21.92 12.49
N ASN A 344 -24.32 21.98 11.16
CA ASN A 344 -24.05 20.79 10.35
C ASN A 344 -22.52 20.51 10.44
N PRO A 345 -22.09 19.24 10.45
CA PRO A 345 -21.98 18.53 9.18
C PRO A 345 -22.63 17.14 9.15
N THR A 346 -22.91 16.68 7.93
CA THR A 346 -23.42 15.35 7.61
C THR A 346 -22.51 14.24 8.15
N VAL A 347 -23.10 13.24 8.81
CA VAL A 347 -22.40 12.00 9.17
C VAL A 347 -22.64 10.97 8.07
N ASP A 348 -21.60 10.67 7.29
CA ASP A 348 -21.61 9.51 6.40
C ASP A 348 -21.67 8.22 7.23
N GLN A 349 -22.69 7.40 6.99
CA GLN A 349 -22.88 6.13 7.68
C GLN A 349 -21.89 5.07 7.15
N PRO A 350 -21.33 4.20 8.02
CA PRO A 350 -20.48 3.11 7.58
C PRO A 350 -21.30 2.01 6.87
N PHE A 351 -20.75 1.46 5.79
CA PHE A 351 -21.30 0.26 5.15
C PHE A 351 -21.23 -0.94 6.12
N PRO A 352 -22.33 -1.66 6.36
CA PRO A 352 -22.29 -2.88 7.17
C PRO A 352 -21.63 -4.04 6.41
N MET A 353 -20.84 -4.85 7.12
CA MET A 353 -20.55 -6.23 6.69
C MET A 353 -21.87 -7.01 6.75
N GLY A 354 -22.45 -7.29 5.58
CA GLY A 354 -23.79 -7.86 5.49
C GLY A 354 -23.87 -9.33 5.93
N THR A 355 -24.53 -9.59 7.06
CA THR A 355 -24.99 -10.92 7.44
C THR A 355 -26.01 -11.44 6.42
N LEU A 356 -25.76 -12.60 5.80
CA LEU A 356 -26.72 -13.25 4.89
C LEU A 356 -27.23 -14.56 5.49
N ILE A 357 -28.44 -14.52 6.04
CA ILE A 357 -29.13 -15.70 6.56
C ILE A 357 -30.07 -16.27 5.49
N SER A 358 -29.67 -17.41 4.93
CA SER A 358 -30.46 -18.59 4.50
C SER A 358 -31.88 -18.43 3.93
N ALA A 359 -32.16 -19.10 2.79
CA ALA A 359 -33.04 -20.29 2.78
C ALA A 359 -33.26 -20.91 1.38
N ALA A 360 -33.26 -22.26 1.33
CA ALA A 360 -33.93 -23.15 0.34
C ALA A 360 -33.50 -23.05 -1.16
N THR A 361 -33.65 -24.08 -2.00
CA THR A 361 -34.17 -25.46 -1.83
C THR A 361 -33.34 -26.42 -2.71
N ALA A 362 -33.31 -27.72 -2.37
CA ALA A 362 -32.69 -28.74 -3.21
C ALA A 362 -33.72 -29.46 -4.10
N THR A 363 -33.44 -29.59 -5.39
CA THR A 363 -34.15 -30.50 -6.31
C THR A 363 -33.18 -31.09 -7.32
N SER A 364 -33.12 -32.42 -7.42
CA SER A 364 -32.19 -33.13 -8.29
C SER A 364 -32.81 -33.51 -9.64
N VAL A 365 -32.16 -33.15 -10.75
CA VAL A 365 -32.40 -33.77 -12.06
C VAL A 365 -31.05 -34.00 -12.74
N THR A 366 -30.78 -35.22 -13.17
CA THR A 366 -29.62 -35.60 -13.97
C THR A 366 -30.04 -35.94 -15.40
N GLN A 367 -29.36 -35.38 -16.41
CA GLN A 367 -28.87 -36.10 -17.61
C GLN A 367 -27.97 -35.17 -18.49
N PRO A 368 -27.22 -35.71 -19.47
CA PRO A 368 -25.98 -35.09 -19.97
C PRO A 368 -26.15 -34.19 -21.21
N VAL A 369 -25.07 -33.47 -21.53
CA VAL A 369 -24.79 -32.88 -22.85
C VAL A 369 -23.33 -33.16 -23.20
N ASP A 370 -23.05 -33.54 -24.44
CA ASP A 370 -21.74 -34.03 -24.90
C ASP A 370 -20.69 -32.92 -25.17
N GLU A 371 -19.47 -33.37 -25.45
CA GLU A 371 -18.28 -32.54 -25.64
C GLU A 371 -18.31 -31.65 -26.89
N ALA A 372 -17.76 -30.44 -26.75
CA ALA A 372 -17.27 -29.64 -27.87
C ALA A 372 -15.86 -29.12 -27.52
N MET A 373 -14.83 -29.98 -27.70
CA MET A 373 -13.44 -29.61 -27.46
C MET A 373 -12.97 -28.53 -28.45
N SER A 374 -12.92 -27.27 -28.00
CA SER A 374 -12.17 -26.21 -28.66
C SER A 374 -10.80 -26.07 -27.99
N SER A 375 -9.74 -26.54 -28.65
CA SER A 375 -8.39 -26.63 -28.08
C SER A 375 -7.64 -25.29 -28.08
N ALA A 376 -8.13 -24.33 -27.31
CA ALA A 376 -7.34 -23.19 -26.84
C ALA A 376 -6.90 -23.47 -25.40
N ALA A 377 -5.68 -23.97 -25.22
CA ALA A 377 -5.12 -24.20 -23.88
C ALA A 377 -4.78 -22.85 -23.24
N GLU A 378 -5.71 -22.29 -22.45
CA GLU A 378 -5.42 -21.21 -21.52
C GLU A 378 -4.40 -21.72 -20.49
N LEU A 379 -3.12 -21.42 -20.74
CA LEU A 379 -2.04 -21.67 -19.80
C LEU A 379 -2.39 -21.01 -18.46
N PRO A 380 -2.23 -21.72 -17.32
CA PRO A 380 -2.64 -21.19 -16.02
C PRO A 380 -1.90 -19.88 -15.75
N SER A 381 -2.65 -18.81 -15.49
CA SER A 381 -2.06 -17.52 -15.12
C SER A 381 -1.31 -17.70 -13.80
N GLY A 382 0.02 -17.51 -13.87
CA GLY A 382 0.98 -17.96 -12.86
C GLY A 382 0.71 -17.46 -11.44
N GLY A 383 1.26 -18.22 -10.50
CA GLY A 383 1.02 -18.09 -9.07
C GLY A 383 1.33 -16.71 -8.47
N THR A 384 0.96 -16.57 -7.20
CA THR A 384 0.85 -15.27 -6.54
C THR A 384 1.40 -15.36 -5.13
N GLY A 385 2.70 -15.63 -5.06
CA GLY A 385 3.45 -15.80 -3.81
C GLY A 385 4.95 -15.92 -4.07
N CYS A 386 5.60 -14.84 -4.48
CA CYS A 386 7.06 -14.76 -4.56
C CYS A 386 7.79 -15.88 -5.36
N GLU A 387 7.11 -16.55 -6.29
CA GLU A 387 7.64 -16.58 -7.65
C GLU A 387 8.05 -15.13 -7.96
N TRP A 388 9.34 -14.92 -8.16
CA TRP A 388 9.89 -13.60 -8.44
C TRP A 388 9.12 -12.92 -9.57
N SER A 389 9.30 -11.62 -9.72
CA SER A 389 9.33 -11.12 -11.10
C SER A 389 10.57 -11.72 -11.80
N ALA A 390 10.42 -12.93 -12.37
CA ALA A 390 11.40 -13.51 -13.29
C ALA A 390 11.71 -12.49 -14.40
N ALA A 391 10.68 -11.73 -14.80
CA ALA A 391 10.78 -10.51 -15.60
C ALA A 391 11.86 -9.51 -15.12
N LEU A 392 12.08 -9.24 -13.83
CA LEU A 392 13.19 -8.34 -13.40
C LEU A 392 14.56 -8.90 -13.76
N PHE A 393 14.77 -10.20 -13.56
CA PHE A 393 16.06 -10.86 -13.81
C PHE A 393 16.27 -11.18 -15.29
N GLU A 394 15.23 -11.60 -16.02
CA GLU A 394 15.23 -11.67 -17.48
C GLU A 394 15.53 -10.31 -18.09
N VAL A 395 14.85 -9.24 -17.67
CA VAL A 395 15.09 -7.88 -18.17
C VAL A 395 16.50 -7.41 -17.83
N PHE A 396 17.05 -7.78 -16.67
CA PHE A 396 18.46 -7.54 -16.36
C PHE A 396 19.40 -8.28 -17.33
N TRP A 397 19.20 -9.56 -17.63
CA TRP A 397 20.02 -10.33 -18.57
C TRP A 397 19.84 -9.91 -20.04
N ASP A 398 18.63 -9.49 -20.42
CA ASP A 398 18.30 -8.90 -21.71
C ASP A 398 19.02 -7.53 -21.88
N LEU A 399 18.97 -6.66 -20.86
CA LEU A 399 19.59 -5.33 -20.87
C LEU A 399 21.13 -5.35 -20.74
N THR A 400 21.70 -6.38 -20.11
CA THR A 400 23.16 -6.53 -19.96
C THR A 400 23.81 -7.30 -21.12
N GLY A 401 23.01 -7.82 -22.06
CA GLY A 401 23.49 -8.49 -23.27
C GLY A 401 24.06 -9.89 -23.05
N SER A 402 23.93 -10.45 -21.85
CA SER A 402 24.42 -11.80 -21.50
C SER A 402 23.44 -12.92 -21.87
N GLY A 403 22.20 -12.59 -22.30
CA GLY A 403 21.14 -13.57 -22.60
C GLY A 403 21.39 -14.52 -23.77
N GLN A 404 22.42 -14.32 -24.60
CA GLN A 404 22.71 -15.21 -25.75
C GLN A 404 23.41 -16.52 -25.34
N GLY A 405 22.64 -17.43 -24.74
CA GLY A 405 23.06 -18.83 -24.53
C GLY A 405 22.30 -19.53 -23.40
N ALA A 406 21.88 -18.79 -22.37
CA ALA A 406 21.10 -19.32 -21.26
C ALA A 406 19.60 -19.36 -21.62
N SER A 407 19.15 -20.47 -22.22
CA SER A 407 17.72 -20.82 -22.16
C SER A 407 17.35 -21.00 -20.69
N VAL A 408 16.45 -20.17 -20.17
CA VAL A 408 16.04 -20.20 -18.76
C VAL A 408 15.04 -21.33 -18.52
N SER A 409 15.51 -22.58 -18.61
CA SER A 409 14.74 -23.78 -18.25
C SER A 409 14.74 -23.98 -16.72
N TRP A 410 14.33 -22.93 -15.98
CA TRP A 410 14.41 -22.84 -14.53
C TRP A 410 13.17 -22.17 -13.93
N LEU A 411 12.02 -22.84 -14.10
CA LEU A 411 10.84 -22.76 -13.25
C LEU A 411 10.58 -24.18 -12.73
#